data_AF-A0A1W9PJ72-F1
#
_entry.id   AF-A0A1W9PJ72-F1
#
_cell.length_a   1.000
_cell.length_b   1.000
_cell.length_c   1.000
_cell.angle_alpha   90.00
_cell.angle_beta   90.00
_cell.angle_gamma   90.00
#
_symmetry.space_group_name_H-M   'P 1'
#
loop_
_entity.id
_entity.type
_entity.pdbx_description
1 polymer ?
#
loop_
_entity_poly.entity_id
_entity_poly.type
_entity_poly.pdbx_seq_one_letter_code
_entity_poly.pdbx_strand_id
1 'polypeptide(L)'
;MRLVLILGTVLMLFGGCSLQKTVPPVETYHLDVKTDTGTYENRGCRDKIIRVSLMEGADLMRRQDIYYTDDASKQYSYTRARWIESPSRQLYHLLERSISAGGLFKGVIPYKSQARNDWLLEGNIHRFIQVINSDGSSEIYVSIDLSLIDQFSRKVISVKRIYLHEKGVEPNVKGAVRAFDKLMKNVLKETNSWLNDECR
;
A
#
# COMPACT_ATOMS: atom_id res chain seq x y z
N MET A 1 12.18 34.65 -57.51
CA MET A 1 10.91 34.43 -56.77
C MET A 1 10.71 33.00 -56.28
N ARG A 2 10.84 31.94 -57.12
CA ARG A 2 10.68 30.53 -56.67
C ARG A 2 11.67 30.11 -55.56
N LEU A 3 12.94 30.49 -55.66
CA LEU A 3 13.95 30.18 -54.64
C LEU A 3 13.69 30.85 -53.28
N VAL A 4 13.15 32.08 -53.28
CA VAL A 4 12.82 32.82 -52.05
C VAL A 4 11.63 32.19 -51.34
N LEU A 5 10.63 31.70 -52.10
CA LEU A 5 9.48 30.97 -51.56
C LEU A 5 9.90 29.62 -50.95
N ILE A 6 10.78 28.87 -51.62
CA ILE A 6 11.29 27.59 -51.11
C ILE A 6 12.10 27.80 -49.83
N LEU A 7 12.95 28.82 -49.78
CA LEU A 7 13.75 29.14 -48.59
C LEU A 7 12.88 29.54 -47.39
N GLY A 8 11.80 30.28 -47.63
CA GLY A 8 10.82 30.64 -46.58
C GLY A 8 10.07 29.44 -46.02
N THR A 9 9.63 28.51 -46.87
CA THR A 9 8.93 27.28 -46.43
C THR A 9 9.85 26.34 -45.64
N VAL A 10 11.12 26.22 -46.06
CA VAL A 10 12.11 25.42 -45.34
C VAL A 10 12.40 26.02 -43.96
N LEU A 11 12.53 27.34 -43.83
CA LEU A 11 12.76 27.99 -42.54
C LEU A 11 11.59 27.80 -41.55
N MET A 12 10.36 27.74 -42.05
CA MET A 12 9.16 27.54 -41.22
C MET A 12 9.02 26.10 -40.69
N LEU A 13 9.53 25.10 -41.43
CA LEU A 13 9.49 23.69 -41.03
C LEU A 13 10.50 23.36 -39.92
N PHE A 14 11.57 24.16 -39.73
CA PHE A 14 12.59 23.94 -38.70
C PHE A 14 12.39 24.74 -37.40
N GLY A 15 11.39 25.62 -37.33
CA GLY A 15 11.11 26.44 -36.12
C GLY A 15 10.30 25.74 -35.02
N GLY A 16 9.85 24.50 -35.22
CA GLY A 16 8.89 23.81 -34.34
C GLY A 16 9.47 23.08 -33.12
N CYS A 17 10.78 22.88 -33.03
CA CYS A 17 11.35 21.93 -32.05
C CYS A 17 11.85 22.54 -30.73
N SER A 18 11.66 23.84 -30.47
CA SER A 18 12.27 24.50 -29.29
C SER A 18 11.31 24.76 -28.11
N LEU A 19 10.03 24.40 -28.20
CA LEU A 19 9.03 24.62 -27.14
C LEU A 19 8.74 23.34 -26.33
N GLN A 20 9.74 22.49 -26.12
CA GLN A 20 9.59 21.34 -25.23
C GLN A 20 9.62 21.82 -23.78
N LYS A 21 8.46 22.23 -23.25
CA LYS A 21 8.26 22.46 -21.82
C LYS A 21 8.67 21.17 -21.09
N THR A 22 9.72 21.25 -20.28
CA THR A 22 10.16 20.18 -19.40
C THR A 22 8.97 19.74 -18.54
N VAL A 23 8.45 18.54 -18.79
CA VAL A 23 7.36 17.96 -18.00
C VAL A 23 7.88 17.79 -16.57
N PRO A 24 7.22 18.39 -15.56
CA PRO A 24 7.65 18.22 -14.17
C PRO A 24 7.72 16.74 -13.78
N PRO A 25 8.69 16.33 -12.94
CA PRO A 25 8.83 14.94 -12.54
C PRO A 25 7.61 14.45 -11.77
N VAL A 26 7.30 13.16 -11.91
CA VAL A 26 6.27 12.47 -11.10
C VAL A 26 6.89 12.12 -9.76
N GLU A 27 6.32 12.62 -8.66
CA GLU A 27 6.74 12.30 -7.30
C GLU A 27 6.43 10.83 -6.99
N THR A 28 7.38 10.13 -6.37
CA THR A 28 7.21 8.75 -5.92
C THR A 28 7.20 8.68 -4.41
N TYR A 29 6.18 8.04 -3.85
CA TYR A 29 5.98 7.90 -2.41
C TYR A 29 6.12 6.44 -1.99
N HIS A 30 6.50 6.23 -0.74
CA HIS A 30 6.51 4.93 -0.10
C HIS A 30 5.90 5.04 1.29
N LEU A 31 5.36 3.95 1.82
CA LEU A 31 4.87 3.90 3.18
C LEU A 31 6.06 3.80 4.13
N ASP A 32 6.38 4.91 4.81
CA ASP A 32 7.52 5.02 5.73
C ASP A 32 7.06 4.81 7.17
N VAL A 33 6.83 3.53 7.51
CA VAL A 33 6.30 3.12 8.80
C VAL A 33 7.33 2.30 9.55
N LYS A 34 7.65 2.72 10.78
CA LYS A 34 8.46 1.92 11.70
C LYS A 34 7.74 0.60 11.99
N THR A 35 8.41 -0.51 11.70
CA THR A 35 7.84 -1.86 11.83
C THR A 35 7.99 -2.47 13.23
N ASP A 36 8.79 -1.84 14.09
CA ASP A 36 8.87 -2.19 15.51
C ASP A 36 7.62 -1.69 16.24
N THR A 37 6.70 -2.62 16.49
CA THR A 37 5.47 -2.37 17.24
C THR A 37 5.57 -2.85 18.69
N GLY A 38 6.79 -3.14 19.17
CA GLY A 38 7.07 -3.75 20.46
C GLY A 38 7.36 -5.26 20.36
N THR A 39 7.95 -5.80 21.42
CA THR A 39 8.17 -7.23 21.61
C THR A 39 6.98 -7.88 22.28
N TYR A 40 6.58 -9.05 21.82
CA TYR A 40 5.46 -9.79 22.38
C TYR A 40 5.97 -10.99 23.21
N GLU A 41 5.45 -11.14 24.43
CA GLU A 41 6.01 -12.09 25.40
C GLU A 41 5.51 -13.53 25.26
N ASN A 42 4.41 -13.73 24.53
CA ASN A 42 3.81 -15.04 24.40
C ASN A 42 4.74 -16.03 23.69
N ARG A 43 4.80 -17.26 24.21
CA ARG A 43 5.71 -18.30 23.74
C ARG A 43 5.03 -19.39 22.91
N GLY A 44 3.70 -19.46 22.84
CA GLY A 44 3.01 -20.60 22.21
C GLY A 44 3.18 -20.73 20.69
N CYS A 45 3.80 -19.75 20.02
CA CYS A 45 4.17 -19.82 18.61
C CYS A 45 5.67 -19.88 18.33
N ARG A 46 6.53 -19.93 19.36
CA ARG A 46 8.00 -19.86 19.17
C ARG A 46 8.60 -21.05 18.44
N ASP A 47 7.86 -22.15 18.32
CA ASP A 47 8.21 -23.32 17.52
C ASP A 47 7.63 -23.28 16.10
N LYS A 48 6.68 -22.38 15.83
CA LYS A 48 5.94 -22.27 14.56
C LYS A 48 6.63 -21.34 13.56
N ILE A 49 6.56 -21.70 12.29
CA ILE A 49 6.95 -20.86 11.15
C ILE A 49 5.68 -20.31 10.48
N ILE A 50 5.63 -18.99 10.31
CA ILE A 50 4.53 -18.31 9.60
C ILE A 50 5.00 -17.83 8.23
N ARG A 51 4.19 -18.09 7.20
CA ARG A 51 4.35 -17.49 5.87
C ARG A 51 3.37 -16.34 5.72
N VAL A 52 3.84 -15.20 5.23
CA VAL A 52 2.99 -14.05 4.91
C VAL A 52 2.71 -14.09 3.41
N SER A 53 1.44 -14.10 2.99
CA SER A 53 1.06 -14.03 1.58
C SER A 53 1.23 -12.61 1.03
N LEU A 54 1.25 -12.47 -0.30
CA LEU A 54 1.01 -11.17 -0.89
C LEU A 54 -0.41 -10.70 -0.52
N MET A 55 -0.59 -9.39 -0.33
CA MET A 55 -1.90 -8.82 -0.05
C MET A 55 -2.75 -8.80 -1.32
N GLU A 56 -3.87 -9.50 -1.29
CA GLU A 56 -4.87 -9.47 -2.36
C GLU A 56 -5.75 -8.22 -2.24
N GLY A 57 -6.56 -7.97 -3.27
CA GLY A 57 -7.49 -6.85 -3.31
C GLY A 57 -7.97 -6.56 -4.72
N ALA A 58 -8.73 -5.48 -4.88
CA ALA A 58 -9.11 -5.00 -6.21
C ALA A 58 -7.87 -4.68 -7.06
N ASP A 59 -8.00 -4.70 -8.40
CA ASP A 59 -6.91 -4.45 -9.35
C ASP A 59 -6.11 -3.18 -9.07
N LEU A 60 -6.79 -2.17 -8.53
CA LEU A 60 -6.23 -0.89 -8.12
C LEU A 60 -5.13 -1.04 -7.06
N MET A 61 -5.23 -2.00 -6.16
CA MET A 61 -4.22 -2.27 -5.11
C MET A 61 -2.93 -2.88 -5.67
N ARG A 62 -2.98 -3.39 -6.91
CA ARG A 62 -1.84 -3.92 -7.66
C ARG A 62 -1.18 -2.87 -8.55
N ARG A 63 -1.78 -1.69 -8.68
CA ARG A 63 -1.22 -0.54 -9.40
C ARG A 63 -0.43 0.36 -8.44
N GLN A 64 0.42 1.20 -9.01
CA GLN A 64 1.22 2.17 -8.26
C GLN A 64 0.50 3.52 -8.08
N ASP A 65 -0.70 3.71 -8.65
CA ASP A 65 -1.38 5.00 -8.51
C ASP A 65 -1.82 5.25 -7.06
N ILE A 66 -1.83 6.52 -6.66
CA ILE A 66 -2.44 6.96 -5.40
C ILE A 66 -3.86 7.41 -5.73
N TYR A 67 -4.85 6.65 -5.26
CA TYR A 67 -6.25 6.89 -5.59
C TYR A 67 -6.95 7.78 -4.57
N TYR A 68 -7.85 8.62 -5.07
CA TYR A 68 -8.84 9.34 -4.29
C TYR A 68 -10.20 9.28 -4.96
N THR A 69 -11.27 9.57 -4.23
CA THR A 69 -12.64 9.63 -4.74
C THR A 69 -13.30 10.92 -4.30
N ASP A 70 -14.21 11.43 -5.11
CA ASP A 70 -15.25 12.33 -4.60
C ASP A 70 -16.34 11.51 -3.90
N ASP A 71 -17.21 12.13 -3.10
CA ASP A 71 -18.36 11.47 -2.49
C ASP A 71 -19.34 10.86 -3.54
N ALA A 72 -19.17 11.23 -4.81
CA ALA A 72 -20.09 11.01 -5.92
C ALA A 72 -19.72 9.82 -6.81
N SER A 73 -19.21 8.74 -6.20
CA SER A 73 -18.87 7.46 -6.85
C SER A 73 -17.76 7.50 -7.91
N LYS A 74 -17.08 8.64 -8.12
CA LYS A 74 -16.00 8.73 -9.10
C LYS A 74 -14.64 8.54 -8.45
N GLN A 75 -13.87 7.63 -9.03
CA GLN A 75 -12.50 7.37 -8.59
C GLN A 75 -11.48 8.04 -9.53
N TYR A 76 -10.48 8.64 -8.93
CA TYR A 76 -9.40 9.36 -9.61
C TYR A 76 -8.03 8.91 -9.07
N SER A 77 -6.98 9.26 -9.78
CA SER A 77 -5.60 9.08 -9.34
C SER A 77 -4.84 10.40 -9.41
N TYR A 78 -3.92 10.64 -8.47
CA TYR A 78 -3.01 11.77 -8.53
C TYR A 78 -2.09 11.65 -9.76
N THR A 79 -2.20 12.58 -10.71
CA THR A 79 -1.50 12.47 -12.02
C THR A 79 0.01 12.70 -11.94
N ARG A 80 0.49 13.36 -10.88
CA ARG A 80 1.91 13.68 -10.65
C ARG A 80 2.49 12.99 -9.42
N ALA A 81 1.78 12.02 -8.87
CA ALA A 81 2.23 11.30 -7.69
C ALA A 81 1.80 9.84 -7.76
N ARG A 82 2.73 8.95 -7.43
CA ARG A 82 2.50 7.50 -7.39
C ARG A 82 3.24 6.87 -6.24
N TRP A 83 2.80 5.69 -5.85
CA TRP A 83 3.59 4.81 -5.01
C TRP A 83 4.81 4.26 -5.75
N ILE A 84 5.90 4.02 -5.04
CA ILE A 84 7.11 3.36 -5.55
C ILE A 84 6.85 1.89 -5.89
N GLU A 85 5.90 1.27 -5.18
CA GLU A 85 5.41 -0.08 -5.38
C GLU A 85 3.91 -0.12 -5.11
N SER A 86 3.19 -1.13 -5.62
CA SER A 86 1.76 -1.20 -5.38
C SER A 86 1.43 -1.31 -3.88
N PRO A 87 0.29 -0.76 -3.41
CA PRO A 87 -0.15 -0.92 -2.03
C PRO A 87 -0.10 -2.38 -1.55
N SER A 88 -0.50 -3.34 -2.38
CA SER A 88 -0.41 -4.77 -2.06
C SER A 88 1.00 -5.23 -1.66
N ARG A 89 2.04 -4.79 -2.38
CA ARG A 89 3.44 -5.17 -2.08
C ARG A 89 3.97 -4.42 -0.87
N GLN A 90 3.69 -3.13 -0.77
CA GLN A 90 4.15 -2.33 0.36
C GLN A 90 3.56 -2.85 1.68
N LEU A 91 2.26 -3.16 1.72
CA LEU A 91 1.61 -3.73 2.90
C LEU A 91 2.18 -5.11 3.25
N TYR A 92 2.41 -5.96 2.24
CA TYR A 92 3.09 -7.24 2.44
C TYR A 92 4.46 -7.06 3.12
N HIS A 93 5.32 -6.17 2.59
CA HIS A 93 6.65 -5.92 3.14
C HIS A 93 6.62 -5.29 4.53
N LEU A 94 5.62 -4.46 4.83
CA LEU A 94 5.43 -3.88 6.16
C LEU A 94 5.00 -4.96 7.17
N LEU A 95 4.04 -5.82 6.81
CA LEU A 95 3.58 -6.92 7.66
C LEU A 95 4.68 -7.94 7.91
N GLU A 96 5.35 -8.41 6.87
CA GLU A 96 6.47 -9.37 6.98
C GLU A 96 7.55 -8.86 7.96
N ARG A 97 8.02 -7.62 7.76
CA ARG A 97 9.04 -7.01 8.62
C ARG A 97 8.54 -6.79 10.05
N SER A 98 7.29 -6.38 10.22
CA SER A 98 6.72 -6.10 11.54
C SER A 98 6.49 -7.38 12.36
N ILE A 99 5.95 -8.43 11.74
CA ILE A 99 5.76 -9.73 12.38
C ILE A 99 7.11 -10.34 12.73
N SER A 100 8.11 -10.21 11.83
CA SER A 100 9.47 -10.68 12.10
C SER A 100 10.12 -9.94 13.27
N ALA A 101 9.92 -8.63 13.38
CA ALA A 101 10.45 -7.82 14.48
C ALA A 101 9.77 -8.14 15.82
N GLY A 102 8.49 -8.55 15.81
CA GLY A 102 7.73 -8.87 17.01
C GLY A 102 8.20 -10.13 17.75
N GLY A 103 8.93 -11.04 17.08
CA GLY A 103 9.58 -12.20 17.71
C GLY A 103 8.63 -13.31 18.20
N LEU A 104 7.37 -13.31 17.75
CA LEU A 104 6.35 -14.29 18.15
C LEU A 104 6.60 -15.70 17.61
N PHE A 105 7.18 -15.78 16.41
CA PHE A 105 7.35 -17.01 15.64
C PHE A 105 8.81 -17.44 15.60
N LYS A 106 9.05 -18.74 15.37
CA LYS A 106 10.39 -19.27 15.08
C LYS A 106 11.01 -18.59 13.86
N GLY A 107 10.17 -18.29 12.87
CA GLY A 107 10.57 -17.64 11.64
C GLY A 107 9.36 -17.10 10.88
N VAL A 108 9.59 -15.98 10.19
CA VAL A 108 8.65 -15.39 9.25
C VAL A 108 9.26 -15.54 7.87
N ILE A 109 8.53 -16.17 6.94
CA ILE A 109 9.03 -16.45 5.60
C ILE A 109 8.20 -15.74 4.52
N PRO A 110 8.83 -15.36 3.39
CA PRO A 110 8.16 -14.65 2.32
C PRO A 110 7.19 -15.55 1.54
N TYR A 111 6.22 -14.94 0.85
CA TYR A 111 5.17 -15.66 0.11
C TYR A 111 5.71 -16.63 -0.96
N LYS A 112 6.88 -16.35 -1.56
CA LYS A 112 7.53 -17.23 -2.56
C LYS A 112 8.40 -18.34 -1.97
N SER A 113 8.56 -18.37 -0.65
CA SER A 113 9.35 -19.41 0.00
C SER A 113 8.74 -20.80 -0.23
N GLN A 114 9.60 -21.76 -0.53
CA GLN A 114 9.26 -23.19 -0.66
C GLN A 114 9.48 -23.95 0.67
N ALA A 115 9.93 -23.25 1.72
CA ALA A 115 10.11 -23.86 3.03
C ALA A 115 8.77 -24.29 3.63
N ARG A 116 8.80 -25.35 4.44
CA ARG A 116 7.64 -25.78 5.22
C ARG A 116 7.28 -24.69 6.24
N ASN A 117 6.00 -24.36 6.31
CA ASN A 117 5.41 -23.46 7.30
C ASN A 117 4.25 -24.15 8.03
N ASP A 118 4.00 -23.72 9.26
CA ASP A 118 2.90 -24.21 10.07
C ASP A 118 1.65 -23.37 9.81
N TRP A 119 1.82 -22.05 9.77
CA TRP A 119 0.73 -21.10 9.55
C TRP A 119 0.94 -20.25 8.28
N LEU A 120 -0.16 -19.86 7.67
CA LEU A 120 -0.22 -18.92 6.56
C LEU A 120 -1.08 -17.72 6.97
N LEU A 121 -0.53 -16.52 6.85
CA LEU A 121 -1.27 -15.27 6.98
C LEU A 121 -1.67 -14.82 5.57
N GLU A 122 -2.97 -14.86 5.28
CA GLU A 122 -3.55 -14.27 4.07
C GLU A 122 -4.15 -12.91 4.37
N GLY A 123 -4.05 -11.98 3.43
CA GLY A 123 -4.59 -10.63 3.59
C GLY A 123 -5.32 -10.14 2.35
N ASN A 124 -6.41 -9.41 2.57
CA ASN A 124 -7.21 -8.80 1.52
C ASN A 124 -7.48 -7.32 1.84
N ILE A 125 -7.13 -6.43 0.90
CA ILE A 125 -7.32 -4.99 1.02
C ILE A 125 -8.66 -4.61 0.38
N HIS A 126 -9.59 -4.15 1.20
CA HIS A 126 -10.92 -3.69 0.76
C HIS A 126 -10.96 -2.19 0.48
N ARG A 127 -10.30 -1.39 1.32
CA ARG A 127 -10.18 0.06 1.12
C ARG A 127 -8.76 0.51 1.41
N PHE A 128 -8.24 1.34 0.51
CA PHE A 128 -6.97 2.05 0.67
C PHE A 128 -7.04 3.31 -0.19
N ILE A 129 -7.84 4.27 0.27
CA ILE A 129 -8.28 5.39 -0.57
C ILE A 129 -8.49 6.65 0.26
N GLN A 130 -8.24 7.81 -0.37
CA GLN A 130 -8.65 9.10 0.14
C GLN A 130 -10.05 9.46 -0.37
N VAL A 131 -10.90 9.97 0.52
CA VAL A 131 -12.16 10.60 0.15
C VAL A 131 -11.97 12.11 0.29
N ILE A 132 -12.32 12.86 -0.76
CA ILE A 132 -12.36 14.32 -0.74
C ILE A 132 -13.83 14.71 -0.95
N ASN A 133 -14.44 15.25 0.10
CA ASN A 133 -15.85 15.60 0.10
C ASN A 133 -16.08 16.92 -0.64
N SER A 134 -17.32 17.13 -1.06
CA SER A 134 -17.76 18.35 -1.77
C SER A 134 -17.56 19.64 -0.96
N ASP A 135 -17.53 19.55 0.37
CA ASP A 135 -17.23 20.67 1.28
C ASP A 135 -15.72 20.97 1.44
N GLY A 136 -14.85 20.21 0.75
CA GLY A 136 -13.41 20.33 0.81
C GLY A 136 -12.75 19.59 1.97
N SER A 137 -13.53 18.97 2.87
CA SER A 137 -12.99 18.07 3.88
C SER A 137 -12.44 16.80 3.23
N SER A 138 -11.42 16.20 3.85
CA SER A 138 -10.85 14.97 3.35
C SER A 138 -10.52 13.99 4.46
N GLU A 139 -10.69 12.71 4.13
CA GLU A 139 -10.52 11.58 5.02
C GLU A 139 -9.79 10.45 4.30
N ILE A 140 -9.10 9.60 5.06
CA ILE A 140 -8.45 8.39 4.54
C ILE A 140 -9.14 7.18 5.13
N TYR A 141 -9.34 6.16 4.30
CA TYR A 141 -9.92 4.88 4.71
C TYR A 141 -8.96 3.73 4.40
N VAL A 142 -8.66 2.93 5.43
CA VAL A 142 -7.94 1.67 5.32
C VAL A 142 -8.81 0.56 5.88
N SER A 143 -9.10 -0.45 5.05
CA SER A 143 -9.83 -1.64 5.44
C SER A 143 -9.13 -2.88 4.92
N ILE A 144 -8.79 -3.77 5.84
CA ILE A 144 -8.02 -4.99 5.56
C ILE A 144 -8.64 -6.15 6.35
N ASP A 145 -8.84 -7.27 5.67
CA ASP A 145 -9.13 -8.54 6.32
C ASP A 145 -7.88 -9.41 6.32
N LEU A 146 -7.58 -10.02 7.46
CA LEU A 146 -6.48 -10.95 7.65
C LEU A 146 -7.03 -12.30 8.10
N SER A 147 -6.59 -13.37 7.46
CA SER A 147 -6.95 -14.74 7.80
C SER A 147 -5.70 -15.51 8.21
N LEU A 148 -5.74 -16.10 9.41
CA LEU A 148 -4.70 -16.99 9.87
C LEU A 148 -5.14 -18.43 9.57
N ILE A 149 -4.34 -19.16 8.82
CA ILE A 149 -4.70 -20.48 8.28
C ILE A 149 -3.67 -21.50 8.74
N ASP A 150 -4.15 -22.64 9.23
CA ASP A 150 -3.32 -23.81 9.49
C ASP A 150 -2.92 -24.44 8.14
N GLN A 151 -1.61 -24.49 7.86
CA GLN A 151 -1.12 -24.90 6.55
C GLN A 151 -1.38 -26.39 6.26
N PHE A 152 -1.43 -27.23 7.29
CA PHE A 152 -1.60 -28.67 7.15
C PHE A 152 -3.07 -29.06 6.91
N SER A 153 -3.96 -28.62 7.79
CA SER A 153 -5.40 -28.89 7.71
C SER A 153 -6.15 -27.98 6.74
N ARG A 154 -5.51 -26.88 6.30
CA ARG A 154 -6.09 -25.83 5.43
C ARG A 154 -7.31 -25.13 6.04
N LYS A 155 -7.49 -25.26 7.36
CA LYS A 155 -8.58 -24.60 8.10
C LYS A 155 -8.18 -23.20 8.51
N VAL A 156 -9.14 -22.28 8.44
CA VAL A 156 -9.00 -20.95 9.04
C VAL A 156 -8.99 -21.12 10.56
N ILE A 157 -7.91 -20.68 11.19
CA ILE A 157 -7.74 -20.62 12.65
C ILE A 157 -8.54 -19.44 13.19
N SER A 158 -8.32 -18.25 12.61
CA SER A 158 -8.93 -17.01 13.06
C SER A 158 -8.93 -15.96 11.95
N VAL A 159 -9.79 -14.95 12.07
CA VAL A 159 -9.93 -13.84 11.12
C VAL A 159 -9.94 -12.52 11.88
N LYS A 160 -9.12 -11.57 11.42
CA LYS A 160 -9.08 -10.20 11.95
C LYS A 160 -9.46 -9.22 10.85
N ARG A 161 -10.52 -8.44 11.11
CA ARG A 161 -10.93 -7.32 10.26
C ARG A 161 -10.46 -6.02 10.88
N ILE A 162 -9.73 -5.21 10.11
CA ILE A 162 -9.19 -3.92 10.53
C ILE A 162 -9.88 -2.85 9.69
N TYR A 163 -10.55 -1.91 10.35
CA TYR A 163 -11.20 -0.77 9.71
C TYR A 163 -10.73 0.50 10.41
N LEU A 164 -9.91 1.28 9.70
CA LEU A 164 -9.34 2.52 10.22
C LEU A 164 -9.68 3.67 9.28
N HIS A 165 -9.91 4.83 9.87
CA HIS A 165 -10.05 6.06 9.13
C HIS A 165 -9.39 7.23 9.86
N GLU A 166 -8.95 8.22 9.11
CA GLU A 166 -8.39 9.48 9.62
C GLU A 166 -9.15 10.64 8.98
N LYS A 167 -9.67 11.56 9.80
CA LYS A 167 -10.37 12.76 9.35
C LYS A 167 -9.46 13.98 9.37
N GLY A 168 -9.88 15.06 8.71
CA GLY A 168 -9.13 16.33 8.72
C GLY A 168 -7.79 16.22 7.98
N VAL A 169 -7.71 15.30 7.02
CA VAL A 169 -6.54 15.11 6.17
C VAL A 169 -6.51 16.23 5.14
N GLU A 170 -5.33 16.77 4.82
CA GLU A 170 -5.27 17.76 3.75
C GLU A 170 -5.68 17.11 2.40
N PRO A 171 -6.53 17.77 1.59
CA PRO A 171 -7.07 17.21 0.34
C PRO A 171 -6.02 17.24 -0.80
N ASN A 172 -4.83 16.71 -0.51
CA ASN A 172 -3.73 16.57 -1.44
C ASN A 172 -2.93 15.30 -1.14
N VAL A 173 -2.06 14.92 -2.07
CA VAL A 173 -1.29 13.67 -1.96
C VAL A 173 -0.37 13.62 -0.74
N LYS A 174 0.20 14.75 -0.31
CA LYS A 174 1.10 14.78 0.86
C LYS A 174 0.33 14.52 2.15
N GLY A 175 -0.87 15.09 2.28
CA GLY A 175 -1.79 14.79 3.37
C GLY A 175 -2.21 13.32 3.38
N ALA A 176 -2.59 12.80 2.20
CA ALA A 176 -2.97 11.40 2.03
C ALA A 176 -1.86 10.42 2.49
N VAL A 177 -0.64 10.62 2.00
CA VAL A 177 0.50 9.75 2.34
C VAL A 177 0.80 9.76 3.84
N ARG A 178 0.85 10.94 4.48
CA ARG A 178 1.06 11.04 5.93
C ARG A 178 -0.02 10.30 6.74
N ALA A 179 -1.27 10.43 6.31
CA ALA A 179 -2.38 9.75 6.97
C ALA A 179 -2.33 8.23 6.72
N PHE A 180 -1.95 7.77 5.52
CA PHE A 180 -1.69 6.35 5.28
C PHE A 180 -0.57 5.81 6.18
N ASP A 181 0.55 6.51 6.35
CA ASP A 181 1.64 6.09 7.25
C ASP A 181 1.13 5.92 8.69
N LYS A 182 0.35 6.89 9.17
CA LYS A 182 -0.27 6.85 10.50
C LYS A 182 -1.20 5.64 10.66
N LEU A 183 -2.11 5.42 9.71
CA LEU A 183 -3.05 4.30 9.78
C LEU A 183 -2.34 2.96 9.65
N MET A 184 -1.32 2.86 8.79
CA MET A 184 -0.53 1.65 8.63
C MET A 184 0.23 1.27 9.89
N LYS A 185 0.76 2.24 10.66
CA LYS A 185 1.32 1.97 11.99
C LYS A 185 0.32 1.24 12.90
N ASN A 186 -0.95 1.65 12.86
CA ASN A 186 -2.00 1.03 13.65
C ASN A 186 -2.37 -0.37 13.11
N VAL A 187 -2.44 -0.55 11.78
CA VAL A 187 -2.62 -1.88 11.15
C VAL A 187 -1.56 -2.87 11.66
N LEU A 188 -0.28 -2.47 11.64
CA LEU A 188 0.82 -3.33 12.10
C LEU A 188 0.67 -3.70 13.58
N LYS A 189 0.38 -2.71 14.43
CA LYS A 189 0.19 -2.93 15.87
C LYS A 189 -0.99 -3.88 16.15
N GLU A 190 -2.12 -3.65 15.50
CA GLU A 190 -3.31 -4.50 15.65
C GLU A 190 -3.06 -5.93 15.15
N THR A 191 -2.33 -6.08 14.05
CA THR A 191 -1.99 -7.40 13.49
C THR A 191 -1.13 -8.19 14.45
N ASN A 192 -0.03 -7.60 14.95
CA ASN A 192 0.86 -8.32 15.86
C ASN A 192 0.22 -8.60 17.22
N SER A 193 -0.62 -7.67 17.73
CA SER A 193 -1.38 -7.93 18.96
C SER A 193 -2.35 -9.09 18.78
N TRP A 194 -3.06 -9.14 17.65
CA TRP A 194 -3.98 -10.24 17.34
C TRP A 194 -3.22 -11.57 17.21
N LEU A 195 -2.12 -11.62 16.46
CA LEU A 195 -1.31 -12.83 16.34
C LEU A 195 -0.76 -13.29 17.69
N ASN A 196 -0.36 -12.36 18.57
CA ASN A 196 0.07 -12.70 19.93
C ASN A 196 -1.04 -13.38 20.75
N ASP A 197 -2.29 -12.99 20.55
CA ASP A 197 -3.44 -13.58 21.25
C ASP A 197 -3.76 -14.99 20.72
N GLU A 198 -3.62 -15.23 19.42
CA GLU A 198 -3.75 -16.57 18.80
C GLU A 198 -2.60 -17.52 19.19
N CYS A 199 -1.50 -16.98 19.72
CA CYS A 199 -0.36 -17.75 20.20
C CYS A 199 -0.46 -18.21 21.65
N ARG A 200 -1.60 -18.02 22.33
CA ARG A 200 -1.81 -18.40 23.74
C ARG A 200 -2.10 -19.89 23.92
#